data_AF-A0A3D0Y8Q5-F1
#
_entry.id   AF-A0A3D0Y8Q5-F1
#
_cell.length_a   1.000
_cell.length_b   1.000
_cell.length_c   1.000
_cell.angle_alpha   90.00
_cell.angle_beta   90.00
_cell.angle_gamma   90.00
#
_symmetry.space_group_name_H-M   'P 1'
#
loop_
_entity.id
_entity.type
_entity.pdbx_description
1 polymer ?
#
loop_
_entity_poly.entity_id
_entity_poly.type
_entity_poly.pdbx_seq_one_letter_code
_entity_poly.pdbx_strand_id
1 'polypeptide(L)' 'MNEKSHYLLQHAYNPVEWYPWGEESFTKAIAEDKPIFLSIGYSTCHWCQRV' A
#
# COMPACT_ATOMS: atom_id res chain seq x y z
N MET A 1 -2.80 0.19 -10.79
CA MET A 1 -2.02 -0.81 -10.00
C MET A 1 -1.88 -2.08 -10.82
N ASN A 2 -0.65 -2.47 -11.15
CA ASN A 2 -0.36 -3.66 -11.96
C ASN A 2 0.27 -4.78 -11.10
N GLU A 3 -0.21 -4.92 -9.87
CA GLU A 3 0.36 -5.84 -8.89
C GLU A 3 -0.27 -7.23 -9.00
N LYS A 4 0.60 -8.26 -8.97
CA LYS A 4 0.19 -9.66 -9.16
C LYS A 4 -0.21 -10.36 -7.85
N SER A 5 0.01 -9.71 -6.72
CA SER A 5 -0.33 -10.26 -5.42
C SER A 5 -1.83 -10.16 -5.14
N HIS A 6 -2.46 -11.31 -4.91
CA HIS A 6 -3.86 -11.37 -4.48
C HIS A 6 -4.15 -10.52 -3.23
N TYR A 7 -3.17 -10.35 -2.34
CA TYR A 7 -3.30 -9.52 -1.15
C TYR A 7 -3.45 -8.03 -1.51
N LEU A 8 -2.61 -7.51 -2.41
CA LEU A 8 -2.67 -6.11 -2.81
C LEU A 8 -3.93 -5.80 -3.63
N LEU A 9 -4.41 -6.75 -4.43
CA LEU A 9 -5.67 -6.63 -5.16
C LEU A 9 -6.89 -6.57 -4.22
N GLN A 10 -6.85 -7.25 -3.08
CA GLN A 10 -7.94 -7.21 -2.09
C GLN A 10 -8.06 -5.84 -1.39
N HIS A 11 -6.96 -5.08 -1.30
CA HIS A 11 -6.96 -3.72 -0.74
C HIS A 11 -7.14 -2.61 -1.79
N ALA A 12 -7.34 -2.97 -3.06
CA ALA A 12 -7.42 -1.99 -4.16
C ALA A 12 -8.66 -1.09 -4.14
N TYR A 13 -9.71 -1.46 -3.38
CA TYR A 13 -10.94 -0.69 -3.23
C TYR A 13 -11.05 0.02 -1.87
N ASN A 14 -9.98 0.01 -1.08
CA ASN A 14 -9.98 0.71 0.20
C ASN A 14 -10.02 2.23 -0.04
N PRO A 15 -10.65 3.02 0.85
CA PRO A 15 -10.75 4.48 0.70
C PRO A 15 -9.39 5.19 0.84
N VAL A 16 -8.37 4.47 1.27
CA VAL A 16 -6.98 4.94 1.35
C VAL A 16 -6.35 4.81 -0.04
N GLU A 17 -5.79 5.91 -0.52
CA GLU A 17 -5.06 5.96 -1.78
C GLU A 17 -3.70 5.26 -1.62
N TRP A 18 -3.70 3.93 -1.70
CA TRP A 18 -2.49 3.13 -1.57
C TRP A 18 -1.59 3.26 -2.80
N TYR A 19 -0.29 3.37 -2.56
CA TYR A 19 0.75 3.32 -3.58
C TYR A 19 1.57 2.04 -3.40
N PRO A 20 1.98 1.36 -4.49
CA PRO A 20 2.96 0.30 -4.39
C PRO A 20 4.30 0.88 -3.91
N TRP A 21 5.10 0.03 -3.27
CA TRP A 21 6.43 0.43 -2.85
C TRP A 21 7.30 0.79 -4.06
N GLY A 22 7.83 2.00 -4.09
CA GLY A 22 8.66 2.50 -5.20
C GLY A 22 8.90 4.00 -5.15
N GLU A 23 9.76 4.50 -6.04
CA GLU A 23 10.22 5.90 -6.07
C GLU A 23 9.08 6.91 -6.21
N GLU A 24 7.98 6.56 -6.87
CA GLU A 24 6.80 7.41 -7.03
C GLU A 24 6.19 7.79 -5.67
N SER A 25 6.08 6.84 -4.75
CA SER A 25 5.53 7.07 -3.40
C SER A 25 6.40 8.03 -2.57
N PHE A 26 7.72 7.92 -2.69
CA PHE A 26 8.67 8.81 -2.01
C PHE A 26 8.68 10.21 -2.62
N THR A 27 8.64 10.30 -3.95
CA THR A 27 8.61 11.59 -4.66
C THR A 27 7.37 12.38 -4.29
N LYS A 28 6.20 11.72 -4.24
CA LYS A 28 4.94 12.34 -3.80
C LYS A 28 5.00 12.78 -2.33
N ALA A 29 5.54 11.95 -1.44
CA ALA A 29 5.67 12.29 -0.03
C ALA A 29 6.54 13.52 0.22
N ILE A 30 7.66 13.64 -0.51
CA ILE A 30 8.55 14.83 -0.46
C ILE A 30 7.85 16.05 -1.04
N ALA A 31 7.20 15.91 -2.21
CA ALA A 31 6.52 17.02 -2.89
C ALA A 31 5.35 17.58 -2.07
N GLU A 32 4.65 16.73 -1.31
CA GLU A 32 3.52 17.11 -0.48
C GLU A 32 3.89 17.42 0.98
N ASP A 33 5.16 17.27 1.36
CA ASP A 33 5.66 17.38 2.74
C ASP A 33 4.82 16.54 3.73
N LYS A 34 4.59 15.27 3.36
CA LYS A 34 3.77 14.32 4.14
C LYS A 34 4.59 13.10 4.56
N PRO A 35 4.35 12.57 5.76
CA PRO A 35 4.98 11.32 6.20
C PRO A 35 4.45 10.11 5.42
N ILE A 36 5.29 9.10 5.26
CA ILE A 36 4.92 7.83 4.63
C ILE A 36 4.36 6.87 5.67
N PHE A 37 3.14 6.40 5.45
CA PHE A 37 2.58 5.27 6.18
C PHE A 37 2.88 3.97 5.43
N LEU A 38 3.83 3.19 5.95
CA LEU A 38 4.21 1.91 5.35
C LEU A 38 3.46 0.75 6.04
N SER A 39 2.59 0.08 5.27
CA SER A 39 1.89 -1.13 5.69
C SER A 39 2.47 -2.35 4.97
N ILE A 40 2.95 -3.34 5.72
CA ILE A 40 3.53 -4.58 5.17
C ILE A 40 2.72 -5.76 5.70
N GLY A 41 2.25 -6.63 4.80
CA GLY A 41 1.51 -7.83 5.14
C GLY A 41 1.73 -8.94 4.12
N TYR A 42 1.20 -10.12 4.41
CA TYR A 42 1.29 -11.31 3.56
C TYR A 42 0.01 -12.15 3.69
N SER A 43 -0.27 -12.99 2.70
CA SER A 43 -1.58 -13.66 2.52
C SER A 43 -2.03 -14.57 3.66
N THR A 44 -1.10 -15.15 4.41
CA THR A 44 -1.40 -16.07 5.53
C THR A 44 -1.25 -15.43 6.91
N CYS A 45 -1.09 -14.11 6.97
CA CYS A 45 -1.01 -13.38 8.23
C CYS A 45 -2.39 -13.28 8.89
N HIS A 46 -2.57 -13.90 10.06
CA HIS A 46 -3.84 -13.88 10.81
C HIS A 46 -4.34 -12.45 11.16
N TRP A 47 -3.41 -11.51 11.33
CA TRP A 47 -3.72 -10.14 11.75
C TRP A 47 -3.76 -9.13 10.59
N CYS A 48 -3.20 -9.49 9.42
CA CYS A 48 -3.09 -8.58 8.27
C CYS A 48 -4.30 -8.65 7.33
N GLN A 49 -5.25 -9.56 7.58
CA GLN A 49 -6.45 -9.75 6.74
C GLN A 49 -7.49 -8.63 6.84
N ARG A 50 -7.34 -7.69 7.77
CA ARG A 50 -8.37 -6.67 8.08
C ARG A 50 -7.99 -5.23 7.71
N VAL A 51 -6.95 -5.04 6.89
CA VAL A 51 -6.52 -3.71 6.44
C VAL A 51 -7.43 -3.17 5.32
#